data_AF-A0A7J2YYH6-F1
#
_entry.id   AF-A0A7J2YYH6-F1
#
_cell.length_a   1.000
_cell.length_b   1.000
_cell.length_c   1.000
_cell.angle_alpha   90.00
_cell.angle_beta   90.00
_cell.angle_gamma   90.00
#
_symmetry.space_group_name_H-M   'P 1'
#
loop_
_entity.id
_entity.type
_entity.pdbx_description
1 polymer ?
#
loop_
_entity_poly.entity_id
_entity_poly.type
_entity_poly.pdbx_seq_one_letter_code
_entity_poly.pdbx_strand_id
1 'polypeptide(L)' 'MQKGSGGMVLTERERRILELANQGLSDYKIARKLNINPPTVSRLHKNAQRKLAYAIADIEWATKTGLDFSEFDAENGG' A
#
# COMPACT_ATOMS: atom_id res chain seq x y z
N MET A 1 -12.44 -15.32 -11.25
CA MET A 1 -12.45 -14.23 -10.27
C MET A 1 -11.13 -14.27 -9.49
N GLN A 2 -10.21 -13.32 -9.69
CA GLN A 2 -8.97 -13.29 -8.91
C GLN A 2 -9.29 -12.84 -7.48
N LYS A 3 -9.01 -13.70 -6.49
CA LYS A 3 -8.97 -13.34 -5.08
C LYS A 3 -7.89 -12.26 -4.92
N GLY A 4 -8.25 -11.08 -4.42
CA GLY A 4 -7.30 -10.01 -4.10
C GLY A 4 -6.41 -10.40 -2.92
N SER A 5 -5.40 -11.22 -3.22
CA SER A 5 -4.06 -11.33 -2.64
C SER A 5 -3.82 -10.73 -1.24
N GLY A 6 -3.68 -11.61 -0.26
CA GLY A 6 -3.04 -11.36 1.04
C GLY A 6 -1.52 -11.19 0.92
N GLY A 7 -1.06 -10.34 0.01
CA GLY A 7 0.35 -9.95 -0.10
C GLY A 7 0.65 -8.72 0.76
N MET A 8 1.83 -8.70 1.39
CA MET A 8 2.28 -7.60 2.27
C MET A 8 2.77 -6.37 1.50
N VAL A 9 2.99 -6.51 0.18
CA VAL A 9 3.45 -5.44 -0.70
C VAL A 9 2.28 -4.63 -1.26
N LEU A 10 2.45 -3.31 -1.37
CA LEU A 10 1.48 -2.42 -2.03
C LEU A 10 1.38 -2.74 -3.52
N THR A 11 0.15 -2.96 -3.97
CA THR A 11 -0.18 -3.05 -5.40
C THR A 11 -0.14 -1.66 -6.05
N GLU A 12 0.01 -1.61 -7.37
CA GLU A 12 -0.01 -0.34 -8.12
C GLU A 12 -1.30 0.47 -7.89
N ARG A 13 -2.44 -0.22 -7.79
CA ARG A 13 -3.73 0.44 -7.48
C ARG A 13 -3.76 1.06 -6.08
N GLU A 14 -3.16 0.39 -5.10
CA GLU A 14 -3.07 0.89 -3.73
C GLU A 14 -2.11 2.09 -3.66
N ARG A 15 -0.95 2.02 -4.32
CA ARG A 15 -0.02 3.15 -4.45
C ARG A 15 -0.72 4.36 -5.08
N ARG A 16 -1.42 4.15 -6.20
CA ARG A 16 -2.13 5.23 -6.89
C ARG A 16 -3.20 5.90 -6.04
N ILE A 17 -3.91 5.13 -5.20
CA ILE A 17 -4.89 5.69 -4.27
C ILE A 17 -4.21 6.53 -3.19
N LEU A 18 -3.10 6.04 -2.62
CA LEU A 18 -2.33 6.79 -1.62
C LEU A 18 -1.75 8.09 -2.20
N GLU A 19 -1.23 8.09 -3.42
CA GLU A 19 -0.73 9.29 -4.10
C GLU A 19 -1.82 10.37 -4.22
N LEU A 20 -3.03 9.97 -4.64
CA LEU A 20 -4.15 10.91 -4.78
C LEU A 20 -4.68 11.37 -3.42
N ALA A 21 -4.70 10.49 -2.41
CA ALA A 21 -5.06 10.85 -1.04
C ALA A 21 -4.06 11.87 -0.46
N ASN A 22 -2.76 11.71 -0.74
CA ASN A 22 -1.70 12.65 -0.34
C ASN A 22 -1.84 14.02 -1.01
N GLN A 23 -2.52 14.10 -2.16
CA GLN A 23 -2.92 15.36 -2.81
C GLN A 23 -4.17 16.00 -2.17
N GLY A 24 -4.71 15.43 -1.07
CA GLY A 24 -5.89 15.92 -0.38
C GLY A 24 -7.23 15.51 -1.01
N LEU A 25 -7.24 14.54 -1.94
CA LEU A 25 -8.49 14.04 -2.50
C LEU A 25 -9.16 13.05 -1.55
N SER A 26 -10.48 13.19 -1.35
CA SER A 26 -11.28 12.19 -0.66
C SER A 26 -11.50 10.94 -1.51
N ASP A 27 -11.82 9.80 -0.88
CA ASP A 27 -12.14 8.54 -1.59
C ASP A 27 -13.17 8.72 -2.71
N TYR A 28 -14.16 9.59 -2.52
CA TYR A 28 -15.16 9.90 -3.55
C TYR A 28 -14.56 10.67 -4.75
N LYS A 29 -13.69 11.65 -4.50
CA LYS A 29 -12.99 12.39 -5.56
C LYS A 29 -12.01 11.47 -6.30
N ILE A 30 -11.34 10.58 -5.57
CA ILE A 30 -10.47 9.56 -6.15
C ILE A 30 -11.27 8.61 -7.04
N ALA A 31 -12.43 8.13 -6.56
CA ALA A 31 -13.33 7.25 -7.31
C ALA A 31 -13.76 7.87 -8.64
N ARG A 32 -14.18 9.15 -8.61
CA ARG A 32 -14.50 9.94 -9.81
C ARG A 32 -13.29 10.05 -10.75
N LYS A 33 -12.10 10.37 -10.22
CA LYS A 33 -10.88 10.60 -11.00
C LYS A 33 -10.36 9.31 -11.66
N LEU A 34 -10.47 8.19 -10.97
CA LEU A 34 -10.02 6.87 -11.46
C LEU A 34 -11.12 6.10 -12.20
N ASN A 35 -12.33 6.66 -12.31
CA ASN A 35 -13.50 6.01 -12.89
C ASN A 35 -13.79 4.61 -12.30
N ILE A 36 -13.77 4.52 -10.97
CA ILE A 36 -14.08 3.28 -10.23
C ILE A 36 -15.07 3.55 -9.09
N ASN A 37 -15.69 2.50 -8.56
CA ASN A 37 -16.71 2.62 -7.52
C ASN A 37 -16.12 3.11 -6.18
N PRO A 38 -16.76 4.07 -5.47
CA PRO A 38 -16.27 4.57 -4.18
C PRO A 38 -16.00 3.49 -3.11
N PRO A 39 -16.83 2.44 -2.96
CA PRO A 39 -16.51 1.32 -2.06
C PRO A 39 -15.22 0.58 -2.42
N THR A 40 -14.86 0.53 -3.71
CA THR A 40 -13.60 -0.08 -4.16
C THR A 40 -12.41 0.76 -3.73
N VAL A 41 -12.49 2.09 -3.86
CA VAL A 41 -11.46 3.01 -3.38
C VAL A 41 -11.27 2.87 -1.88
N SER A 42 -12.35 2.93 -1.10
CA SER A 42 -12.25 2.81 0.36
C SER A 42 -11.60 1.49 0.80
N ARG A 43 -11.96 0.37 0.15
CA ARG A 43 -11.33 -0.92 0.42
C ARG A 43 -9.84 -0.93 0.10
N LEU A 44 -9.44 -0.42 -1.06
CA LEU A 44 -8.04 -0.37 -1.47
C LEU A 44 -7.24 0.58 -0.57
N HIS A 45 -7.80 1.72 -0.20
CA HIS A 45 -7.18 2.68 0.71
C HIS A 45 -6.89 2.04 2.08
N LYS A 46 -7.90 1.36 2.67
CA LYS A 46 -7.73 0.63 3.94
C LYS A 46 -6.70 -0.49 3.84
N ASN A 47 -6.68 -1.22 2.72
CA ASN A 47 -5.68 -2.26 2.49
C ASN A 47 -4.27 -1.67 2.42
N ALA A 48 -4.10 -0.56 1.70
CA ALA A 48 -2.83 0.13 1.58
C ALA A 48 -2.30 0.61 2.95
N GLN A 49 -3.16 1.23 3.75
CA GLN A 49 -2.82 1.68 5.11
C GLN A 49 -2.40 0.50 6.00
N ARG A 50 -3.13 -0.61 5.96
CA ARG A 50 -2.79 -1.81 6.74
C ARG A 50 -1.43 -2.39 6.34
N LYS A 51 -1.14 -2.46 5.04
CA LYS A 51 0.16 -2.94 4.53
C LYS A 51 1.31 -2.04 4.97
N LEU A 52 1.13 -0.73 4.92
CA LEU A 52 2.13 0.23 5.42
C LEU A 52 2.34 0.09 6.93
N ALA A 53 1.28 -0.12 7.72
CA ALA A 53 1.41 -0.33 9.15
C ALA A 53 2.27 -1.57 9.47
N TYR A 54 2.09 -2.67 8.72
CA TYR A 54 2.94 -3.85 8.89
C TYR A 54 4.39 -3.58 8.46
N ALA A 55 4.61 -2.93 7.32
CA ALA A 55 5.95 -2.59 6.87
C ALA A 55 6.69 -1.70 7.88
N ILE A 56 5.99 -0.74 8.51
CA ILE A 56 6.54 0.09 9.59
C ILE A 56 6.94 -0.80 10.78
N ALA A 57 6.07 -1.69 11.23
CA ALA A 57 6.37 -2.58 12.35
C ALA A 57 7.59 -3.49 12.08
N ASP A 58 7.72 -4.00 10.86
CA ASP A 58 8.85 -4.83 10.44
C ASP A 58 10.15 -4.01 10.41
N ILE A 59 10.12 -2.78 9.89
CA ILE A 59 11.25 -1.85 9.90
C ILE A 59 11.66 -1.48 11.33
N GLU A 60 10.70 -1.19 12.21
CA GLU A 60 10.94 -0.87 13.62
C GLU A 60 11.62 -2.04 14.34
N TRP A 61 11.12 -3.26 14.13
CA TRP A 61 11.72 -4.46 14.68
C TRP A 61 13.15 -4.66 14.18
N ALA A 62 13.38 -4.58 12.87
CA ALA A 62 14.69 -4.79 12.27
C ALA A 62 15.70 -3.72 12.72
N THR A 63 15.26 -2.46 12.86
CA THR A 63 16.08 -1.39 13.42
C THR A 63 16.46 -1.68 14.87
N LYS A 64 15.51 -2.17 15.68
CA LYS A 64 15.76 -2.51 17.10
C LYS A 64 16.73 -3.68 17.26
N THR A 65 16.73 -4.64 16.33
CA THR A 65 17.60 -5.82 16.39
C THR A 65 18.98 -5.58 15.79
N GLY A 66 19.23 -4.42 15.18
CA GLY A 66 20.50 -4.10 14.52
C GLY A 66 20.69 -4.88 13.21
N LEU A 67 19.59 -5.22 12.53
CA LEU A 67 19.62 -5.92 11.26
C LEU A 67 20.22 -5.02 10.16
N ASP A 68 21.24 -5.50 9.46
CA ASP A 68 21.78 -4.81 8.28
C ASP A 68 20.92 -5.12 7.06
N PHE A 69 20.35 -4.08 6.46
CA PHE A 69 19.50 -4.24 5.27
C PHE A 69 20.30 -4.37 3.97
N SER A 70 21.62 -4.15 4.01
CA SER A 70 22.49 -4.26 2.83
C SER A 70 22.59 -5.69 2.27
N GLU A 71 22.25 -6.69 3.09
CA GLU A 71 22.21 -8.11 2.70
C GLU A 71 20.88 -8.53 2.05
N PHE A 72 19.85 -7.68 2.05
CA PHE A 72 18.58 -7.97 1.38
C PHE A 72 18.63 -7.47 -0.07
N ASP A 73 18.96 -8.37 -0.98
CA ASP A 73 18.82 -8.10 -2.40
C ASP A 73 17.35 -7.81 -2.73
N ALA A 74 17.10 -6.60 -3.25
CA ALA A 74 15.81 -6.21 -3.79
C ALA A 74 15.57 -6.92 -5.14
N GLU A 75 15.55 -8.25 -5.15
CA GLU A 75 15.12 -8.99 -6.32
C GLU A 75 13.60 -8.90 -6.47
N ASN A 76 13.21 -8.04 -7.41
CA ASN A 76 11.96 -8.00 -8.18
C ASN A 76 10.73 -7.28 -7.59
N GLY A 77 10.26 -6.31 -8.37
CA GLY A 77 8.92 -5.73 -8.27
C GLY A 77 8.64 -4.73 -9.39
N GLY A 78 8.82 -5.16 -10.66
CA GLY A 78 8.33 -4.45 -11.84
C GLY A 78 6.82 -4.47 -11.98
#